data_AF-A0A1Y1R4E6-F1
#
_entry.id   AF-A0A1Y1R4E6-F1
#
_cell.length_a   1.000
_cell.length_b   1.000
_cell.length_c   1.000
_cell.angle_alpha   90.00
_cell.angle_beta   90.00
_cell.angle_gamma   90.00
#
_symmetry.space_group_name_H-M   'P 1'
#
loop_
_entity.id
_entity.type
_entity.pdbx_description
1 polymer ?
#
loop_
_entity_poly.entity_id
_entity_poly.type
_entity_poly.pdbx_seq_one_letter_code
_entity_poly.pdbx_strand_id
1 'polypeptide(L)'
;MFYADKEIVNHQRIVIDEVQKKEGGVGTFGYEMSQRYPNDKIGIMVAANAGLPGGDIGNVIAGRKRGTVAYYMNHGGQEERVVANWAETTHPNNDSRQRRLLEDNIVGAWGLKDDGGTDTVQDVDYVTSENPLDYGSVWVVDNARLSAVYNKRRSDAVDPQRTFSACLLFGAGPNASDSGTASGTMRRTRSRRAADDKDYDFFKACIQAVLRTKFDAAIEKNVKVVLFDLTSTDIYAGEFKRRILRDYVALVQEILDEPVGPNGEPRWRYVKHAAIAGIKLRRD
;
A
#
# COMPACT_ATOMS: atom_id res chain seq x y z
N MET A 1 48.31 -13.28 -4.62
CA MET A 1 47.50 -14.00 -5.62
C MET A 1 46.08 -14.01 -5.08
N PHE A 2 45.28 -13.02 -5.47
CA PHE A 2 43.92 -12.83 -4.96
C PHE A 2 42.98 -13.79 -5.69
N TYR A 3 42.41 -14.73 -4.95
CA TYR A 3 41.28 -15.51 -5.44
C TYR A 3 40.05 -14.60 -5.44
N ALA A 4 39.56 -14.30 -6.63
CA ALA A 4 38.25 -13.70 -6.81
C ALA A 4 37.21 -14.79 -6.56
N ASP A 5 36.54 -14.71 -5.41
CA ASP A 5 35.31 -15.48 -5.17
C ASP A 5 34.27 -15.01 -6.19
N LYS A 6 34.01 -15.87 -7.18
CA LYS A 6 32.81 -15.78 -8.01
C LYS A 6 31.62 -16.13 -7.12
N GLU A 7 30.96 -15.12 -6.57
CA GLU A 7 29.60 -15.28 -6.08
C GLU A 7 28.73 -15.81 -7.23
N ILE A 8 28.35 -17.08 -7.14
CA ILE A 8 27.29 -17.66 -7.95
C ILE A 8 25.99 -17.03 -7.43
N VAL A 9 25.63 -15.86 -7.96
CA VAL A 9 24.31 -15.28 -7.75
C VAL A 9 23.33 -16.18 -8.50
N ASN A 10 22.65 -17.04 -7.76
CA ASN A 10 21.60 -17.90 -8.28
C ASN A 10 20.40 -17.01 -8.62
N HIS A 11 20.31 -16.54 -9.87
CA HIS A 11 19.26 -15.63 -10.36
C HIS A 11 17.95 -16.39 -10.57
N GLN A 12 17.33 -16.89 -9.50
CA GLN A 12 15.98 -17.41 -9.58
C GLN A 12 15.01 -16.23 -9.76
N ARG A 13 14.17 -16.30 -10.81
CA ARG A 13 13.02 -15.41 -10.99
C ARG A 13 12.25 -15.39 -9.66
N ILE A 14 11.89 -14.19 -9.19
CA ILE A 14 11.12 -14.09 -7.95
C ILE A 14 9.82 -14.87 -8.14
N VAL A 15 9.62 -15.88 -7.32
CA VAL A 15 8.31 -16.49 -7.16
C VAL A 15 7.55 -15.59 -6.20
N ILE A 16 6.46 -14.98 -6.67
CA ILE A 16 5.51 -14.33 -5.76
C ILE A 16 4.91 -15.47 -4.94
N ASP A 17 5.38 -15.64 -3.71
CA ASP A 17 4.83 -16.63 -2.79
C ASP A 17 3.33 -16.38 -2.65
N GLU A 18 2.54 -17.46 -2.65
CA GLU A 18 1.08 -17.43 -2.45
C GLU A 18 0.70 -16.48 -1.30
N VAL A 19 -0.45 -15.81 -1.42
CA VAL A 19 -0.99 -14.86 -0.42
C VAL A 19 -0.78 -15.39 1.00
N GLN A 20 0.20 -14.83 1.72
CA GLN A 20 0.53 -15.30 3.06
C GLN A 20 -0.37 -14.64 4.08
N LYS A 21 -1.43 -15.36 4.45
CA LYS A 21 -2.31 -14.95 5.54
C LYS A 21 -1.58 -15.11 6.87
N LYS A 22 -1.19 -13.99 7.47
CA LYS A 22 -0.60 -13.94 8.82
C LYS A 22 -1.53 -13.23 9.78
N GLU A 23 -1.66 -13.77 10.99
CA GLU A 23 -2.26 -13.05 12.11
C GLU A 23 -1.44 -11.77 12.36
N GLY A 24 -2.13 -10.63 12.50
CA GLY A 24 -1.47 -9.33 12.58
C GLY A 24 -1.04 -8.71 11.24
N GLY A 25 -1.33 -9.38 10.12
CA GLY A 25 -1.16 -8.83 8.78
C GLY A 25 0.28 -8.41 8.45
N VAL A 26 0.42 -7.27 7.77
CA VAL A 26 1.71 -6.79 7.28
C VAL A 26 2.69 -6.40 8.39
N GLY A 27 2.21 -6.04 9.58
CA GLY A 27 3.09 -5.77 10.72
C GLY A 27 3.83 -7.02 11.18
N THR A 28 3.12 -8.13 11.38
CA THR A 28 3.73 -9.41 11.78
C THR A 28 4.59 -10.00 10.67
N PHE A 29 4.09 -9.98 9.42
CA PHE A 29 4.84 -10.52 8.30
C PHE A 29 6.09 -9.70 7.96
N GLY A 30 6.00 -8.37 8.03
CA GLY A 30 7.15 -7.48 7.89
C GLY A 30 8.20 -7.70 8.96
N TYR A 31 7.80 -7.94 10.21
CA TYR A 31 8.75 -8.34 11.24
C TYR A 31 9.45 -9.66 10.90
N GLU A 32 8.72 -10.71 10.50
CA GLU A 32 9.32 -11.99 10.09
C GLU A 32 10.32 -11.80 8.94
N MET A 33 9.98 -10.99 7.93
CA MET A 33 10.89 -10.68 6.83
C MET A 33 12.11 -9.88 7.26
N SER A 34 11.96 -8.96 8.22
CA SER A 34 13.11 -8.24 8.79
C SER A 34 14.09 -9.17 9.52
N GLN A 35 13.60 -10.28 10.10
CA GLN A 35 14.47 -11.28 10.72
C GLN A 35 15.14 -12.18 9.68
N ARG A 36 14.42 -12.50 8.59
CA ARG A 36 14.94 -13.32 7.48
C ARG A 36 15.97 -12.58 6.63
N TYR A 37 15.79 -11.27 6.45
CA TYR A 37 16.64 -10.41 5.64
C TYR A 37 17.16 -9.22 6.46
N PRO A 38 18.02 -9.44 7.49
CA PRO A 38 18.38 -8.43 8.49
C PRO A 38 19.17 -7.24 7.96
N ASN A 39 19.80 -7.38 6.79
CA ASN A 39 20.60 -6.34 6.14
C ASN A 39 19.87 -5.67 4.97
N ASP A 40 18.64 -6.09 4.68
CA ASP A 40 17.88 -5.63 3.53
C ASP A 40 16.73 -4.74 3.97
N LYS A 41 16.48 -3.68 3.20
CA LYS A 41 15.40 -2.75 3.48
C LYS A 41 14.06 -3.35 3.07
N ILE A 42 13.10 -3.31 3.99
CA ILE A 42 11.72 -3.76 3.78
C ILE A 42 10.89 -2.59 3.26
N GLY A 43 10.09 -2.82 2.22
CA GLY A 43 9.08 -1.89 1.72
C GLY A 43 7.69 -2.47 1.85
N ILE A 44 6.73 -1.63 2.20
CA ILE A 44 5.32 -1.98 2.31
C ILE A 44 4.56 -1.10 1.34
N MET A 45 3.93 -1.71 0.35
CA MET A 45 2.96 -1.02 -0.50
C MET A 45 1.67 -0.81 0.29
N VAL A 46 1.18 0.42 0.29
CA VAL A 46 -0.04 0.81 1.00
C VAL A 46 -1.11 1.17 -0.03
N ALA A 47 -2.28 0.52 0.09
CA ALA A 47 -3.41 0.72 -0.80
C ALA A 47 -4.13 1.99 -0.34
N ALA A 48 -3.54 3.12 -0.70
CA ALA A 48 -3.94 4.42 -0.17
C ALA A 48 -5.32 4.82 -0.67
N ASN A 49 -6.11 5.42 0.20
CA ASN A 49 -7.37 6.03 -0.14
C ASN A 49 -7.12 7.22 -1.07
N ALA A 50 -7.78 7.20 -2.23
CA ALA A 50 -7.56 8.17 -3.29
C ALA A 50 -7.97 9.59 -2.91
N GLY A 51 -8.80 9.76 -1.88
CA GLY A 51 -9.35 11.05 -1.51
C GLY A 51 -8.99 11.54 -0.11
N LEU A 52 -8.43 10.69 0.75
CA LEU A 52 -8.10 11.08 2.13
C LEU A 52 -6.85 10.34 2.65
N PRO A 53 -5.73 11.03 2.90
CA PRO A 53 -4.55 10.42 3.47
C PRO A 53 -4.77 9.80 4.84
N GLY A 54 -4.29 8.57 5.01
CA GLY A 54 -4.53 7.75 6.20
C GLY A 54 -5.97 7.27 6.30
N GLY A 55 -6.76 7.36 5.23
CA GLY A 55 -8.17 7.05 5.22
C GLY A 55 -8.92 7.71 6.38
N ASP A 56 -9.73 6.94 7.08
CA ASP A 56 -10.58 7.47 8.15
C ASP A 56 -9.80 7.93 9.41
N ILE A 57 -8.50 7.61 9.51
CA ILE A 57 -7.60 8.22 10.52
C ILE A 57 -7.42 9.71 10.22
N GLY A 58 -7.35 10.12 8.95
CA GLY A 58 -7.25 11.53 8.56
C GLY A 58 -8.37 12.38 9.16
N ASN A 59 -9.60 11.83 9.22
CA ASN A 59 -10.74 12.50 9.86
C ASN A 59 -10.60 12.65 11.38
N VAL A 60 -9.93 11.71 12.05
CA VAL A 60 -9.62 11.80 13.49
C VAL A 60 -8.54 12.85 13.75
N ILE A 61 -7.52 12.89 12.90
CA ILE A 61 -6.44 13.88 12.96
C ILE A 61 -7.00 15.29 12.75
N ALA A 62 -7.82 15.50 11.73
CA ALA A 62 -8.47 16.77 11.45
C ALA A 62 -9.57 17.16 12.47
N GLY A 63 -9.86 16.33 13.48
CA GLY A 63 -10.89 16.60 14.48
C GLY A 63 -12.33 16.51 13.96
N ARG A 64 -12.54 15.97 12.76
CA ARG A 64 -13.85 15.79 12.11
C ARG A 64 -14.59 14.54 12.61
N LYS A 65 -13.85 13.59 13.18
CA LYS A 65 -14.36 12.35 13.78
C LYS A 65 -13.76 12.14 15.16
N ARG A 66 -14.58 11.72 16.13
CA ARG A 66 -14.11 11.30 17.46
C ARG A 66 -13.47 9.91 17.36
N GLY A 67 -12.37 9.71 18.09
CA GLY A 67 -11.67 8.42 18.16
C GLY A 67 -10.19 8.59 18.44
N THR A 68 -9.47 7.48 18.51
CA THR A 68 -8.01 7.44 18.63
C THR A 68 -7.42 6.70 17.44
N VAL A 69 -6.13 6.89 17.16
CA VAL A 69 -5.45 6.17 16.07
C VAL A 69 -5.45 4.66 16.33
N ALA A 70 -5.22 4.24 17.59
CA ALA A 70 -5.28 2.85 18.04
C ALA A 70 -6.56 2.09 17.62
N TYR A 71 -7.71 2.79 17.54
CA TYR A 71 -8.98 2.18 17.13
C TYR A 71 -8.87 1.46 15.78
N TYR A 72 -8.08 2.01 14.86
CA TYR A 72 -7.95 1.52 13.49
C TYR A 72 -7.05 0.30 13.34
N MET A 73 -6.32 -0.11 14.40
CA MET A 73 -5.68 -1.43 14.46
C MET A 73 -6.69 -2.56 14.22
N ASN A 74 -7.95 -2.35 14.60
CA ASN A 74 -9.01 -3.37 14.55
C ASN A 74 -10.11 -3.06 13.53
N HIS A 75 -10.36 -1.78 13.22
CA HIS A 75 -11.54 -1.35 12.47
C HIS A 75 -11.22 -0.69 11.11
N GLY A 76 -9.94 -0.64 10.75
CA GLY A 76 -9.46 -0.06 9.50
C GLY A 76 -9.33 -1.06 8.35
N GLY A 77 -9.25 -0.52 7.13
CA GLY A 77 -8.72 -1.21 5.97
C GLY A 77 -7.21 -1.41 6.07
N GLN A 78 -6.57 -1.81 4.96
CA GLN A 78 -5.12 -2.06 4.96
C GLN A 78 -4.32 -0.79 5.28
N GLU A 79 -4.68 0.34 4.67
CA GLU A 79 -4.02 1.63 4.91
C GLU A 79 -4.13 2.04 6.39
N GLU A 80 -5.35 2.10 6.94
CA GLU A 80 -5.53 2.57 8.31
C GLU A 80 -4.85 1.65 9.33
N ARG A 81 -4.80 0.33 9.06
CA ARG A 81 -4.06 -0.60 9.92
C ARG A 81 -2.55 -0.36 9.88
N VAL A 82 -1.98 -0.07 8.71
CA VAL A 82 -0.54 0.25 8.57
C VAL A 82 -0.22 1.57 9.26
N VAL A 83 -1.02 2.60 9.02
CA VAL A 83 -0.84 3.94 9.61
C VAL A 83 -1.01 3.88 11.12
N ALA A 84 -2.02 3.16 11.62
CA ALA A 84 -2.20 2.96 13.07
C ALA A 84 -1.03 2.19 13.69
N ASN A 85 -0.54 1.14 13.03
CA ASN A 85 0.62 0.39 13.52
C ASN A 85 1.85 1.29 13.61
N TRP A 86 2.11 2.09 12.58
CA TRP A 86 3.25 3.01 12.55
C TRP A 86 3.16 4.04 13.68
N ALA A 87 1.99 4.68 13.86
CA ALA A 87 1.77 5.66 14.90
C ALA A 87 1.90 5.05 16.32
N GLU A 88 1.22 3.92 16.57
CA GLU A 88 1.27 3.24 17.88
C GLU A 88 2.66 2.69 18.20
N THR A 89 3.39 2.21 17.20
CA THR A 89 4.76 1.73 17.42
C THR A 89 5.73 2.87 17.72
N THR A 90 5.58 4.00 17.03
CA THR A 90 6.48 5.15 17.17
C THR A 90 6.22 5.92 18.47
N HIS A 91 4.95 6.11 18.82
CA HIS A 91 4.51 6.90 19.97
C HIS A 91 3.36 6.19 20.70
N PRO A 92 3.63 5.10 21.45
CA PRO A 92 2.58 4.30 22.08
C PRO A 92 1.79 5.11 23.11
N ASN A 93 0.45 5.01 23.05
CA ASN A 93 -0.48 5.70 23.97
C ASN A 93 -0.25 7.23 24.08
N ASN A 94 0.19 7.88 22.99
CA ASN A 94 0.45 9.31 22.97
C ASN A 94 -0.19 9.97 21.74
N ASP A 95 -1.51 10.13 21.79
CA ASP A 95 -2.34 10.67 20.71
C ASP A 95 -1.81 11.99 20.13
N SER A 96 -1.29 12.89 20.97
CA SER A 96 -0.76 14.18 20.49
C SER A 96 0.50 14.02 19.64
N ARG A 97 1.42 13.13 20.03
CA ARG A 97 2.62 12.84 19.24
C ARG A 97 2.31 12.00 18.01
N GLN A 98 1.38 11.05 18.11
CA GLN A 98 0.87 10.29 16.97
C GLN A 98 0.23 11.22 15.93
N ARG A 99 -0.61 12.16 16.37
CA ARG A 99 -1.21 13.16 15.50
C ARG A 99 -0.15 13.97 14.77
N ARG A 100 0.83 14.52 15.49
CA ARG A 100 1.92 15.28 14.89
C ARG A 100 2.71 14.47 13.87
N LEU A 101 3.04 13.21 14.19
CA LEU A 101 3.71 12.30 13.26
C LEU A 101 2.96 12.19 11.94
N LEU A 102 1.62 12.03 11.98
CA LEU A 102 0.81 11.89 10.77
C LEU A 102 0.61 13.22 10.03
N GLU A 103 0.42 14.32 10.77
CA GLU A 103 0.33 15.68 10.21
C GLU A 103 1.59 16.05 9.43
N ASP A 104 2.77 15.76 10.00
CA ASP A 104 4.06 16.12 9.42
C ASP A 104 4.43 15.27 8.19
N ASN A 105 3.82 14.09 8.00
CA ASN A 105 4.29 13.10 7.02
C ASN A 105 3.26 12.66 5.98
N ILE A 106 1.96 12.68 6.26
CA ILE A 106 0.95 12.15 5.32
C ILE A 106 -0.26 13.06 5.12
N VAL A 107 -0.63 13.90 6.09
CA VAL A 107 -1.79 14.79 5.92
C VAL A 107 -1.53 15.78 4.78
N GLY A 108 -2.43 15.82 3.80
CA GLY A 108 -2.31 16.70 2.63
C GLY A 108 -1.24 16.27 1.61
N ALA A 109 -0.55 15.15 1.82
CA ALA A 109 0.47 14.66 0.90
C ALA A 109 -0.11 14.06 -0.39
N TRP A 110 -1.34 13.55 -0.32
CA TRP A 110 -2.16 13.14 -1.46
C TRP A 110 -3.64 13.33 -1.13
N GLY A 111 -4.53 12.83 -1.99
CA GLY A 111 -5.97 12.90 -1.76
C GLY A 111 -6.58 14.14 -2.40
N LEU A 112 -7.80 14.46 -2.01
CA LEU A 112 -8.55 15.61 -2.54
C LEU A 112 -8.01 16.92 -1.96
N LYS A 113 -7.95 17.97 -2.79
CA LYS A 113 -7.52 19.32 -2.35
C LYS A 113 -8.47 19.94 -1.35
N ASP A 114 -9.76 19.71 -1.53
CA ASP A 114 -10.81 20.28 -0.71
C ASP A 114 -11.98 19.30 -0.49
N ASP A 115 -12.89 19.68 0.41
CA ASP A 115 -13.99 18.83 0.86
C ASP A 115 -15.17 18.74 -0.13
N GLY A 116 -15.18 19.53 -1.20
CA GLY A 116 -16.29 19.61 -2.16
C GLY A 116 -15.94 19.20 -3.60
N GLY A 117 -14.68 19.26 -3.97
CA GLY A 117 -14.17 19.00 -5.32
C GLY A 117 -13.81 17.54 -5.58
N THR A 118 -13.37 17.30 -6.81
CA THR A 118 -12.87 16.01 -7.31
C THR A 118 -11.37 16.05 -7.64
N ASP A 119 -10.78 17.25 -7.67
CA ASP A 119 -9.35 17.43 -7.93
C ASP A 119 -8.51 16.95 -6.75
N THR A 120 -7.49 16.15 -7.09
CA THR A 120 -6.49 15.71 -6.13
C THR A 120 -5.37 16.74 -5.96
N VAL A 121 -4.57 16.58 -4.90
CA VAL A 121 -3.34 17.37 -4.69
C VAL A 121 -2.37 17.22 -5.88
N GLN A 122 -2.47 16.14 -6.65
CA GLN A 122 -1.71 15.89 -7.88
C GLN A 122 -2.30 16.60 -9.13
N ASP A 123 -3.30 17.48 -8.96
CA ASP A 123 -4.00 18.14 -10.05
C ASP A 123 -4.72 17.18 -11.03
N VAL A 124 -5.18 16.03 -10.52
CA VAL A 124 -5.93 15.02 -11.28
C VAL A 124 -7.38 14.96 -10.80
N ASP A 125 -8.33 15.03 -11.73
CA ASP A 125 -9.71 14.64 -11.47
C ASP A 125 -9.90 13.15 -11.75
N TYR A 126 -9.83 12.32 -10.70
CA TYR A 126 -10.01 10.87 -10.84
C TYR A 126 -11.41 10.46 -11.32
N VAL A 127 -12.43 11.33 -11.24
CA VAL A 127 -13.79 11.01 -11.71
C VAL A 127 -13.84 11.01 -13.24
N THR A 128 -13.13 11.94 -13.87
CA THR A 128 -13.18 12.19 -15.31
C THR A 128 -11.90 11.80 -16.06
N SER A 129 -10.82 11.45 -15.37
CA SER A 129 -9.58 11.00 -15.99
C SER A 129 -9.80 9.82 -16.95
N GLU A 130 -9.25 9.97 -18.16
CA GLU A 130 -9.23 8.95 -19.22
C GLU A 130 -7.83 8.37 -19.46
N ASN A 131 -6.83 8.82 -18.70
CA ASN A 131 -5.44 8.39 -18.82
C ASN A 131 -5.04 7.53 -17.62
N PRO A 132 -4.74 6.23 -17.81
CA PRO A 132 -4.36 5.35 -16.70
C PRO A 132 -3.14 5.83 -15.92
N LEU A 133 -2.24 6.57 -16.56
CA LEU A 133 -1.02 7.09 -15.94
C LEU A 133 -1.30 8.15 -14.87
N ASP A 134 -2.48 8.78 -14.87
CA ASP A 134 -2.84 9.77 -13.86
C ASP A 134 -2.96 9.15 -12.45
N TYR A 135 -3.16 7.83 -12.36
CA TYR A 135 -3.13 7.07 -11.10
C TYR A 135 -1.70 6.67 -10.67
N GLY A 136 -0.70 6.94 -11.50
CA GLY A 136 0.71 6.60 -11.28
C GLY A 136 1.43 7.55 -10.31
N SER A 137 0.84 7.81 -9.15
CA SER A 137 1.45 8.65 -8.10
C SER A 137 1.68 7.86 -6.82
N VAL A 138 2.85 8.08 -6.20
CA VAL A 138 3.24 7.42 -4.95
C VAL A 138 3.86 8.42 -4.00
N TRP A 139 3.36 8.42 -2.76
CA TRP A 139 3.98 9.12 -1.64
C TRP A 139 4.81 8.15 -0.80
N VAL A 140 6.03 8.54 -0.46
CA VAL A 140 6.99 7.67 0.22
C VAL A 140 7.30 8.20 1.61
N VAL A 141 7.07 7.36 2.62
CA VAL A 141 7.57 7.59 3.98
C VAL A 141 8.69 6.60 4.25
N ASP A 142 9.91 7.11 4.34
CA ASP A 142 11.08 6.27 4.60
C ASP A 142 11.31 6.06 6.10
N ASN A 143 11.92 4.92 6.45
CA ASN A 143 12.28 4.53 7.81
C ASN A 143 11.14 4.56 8.84
N ALA A 144 9.89 4.31 8.42
CA ALA A 144 8.76 4.17 9.33
C ALA A 144 8.97 2.98 10.28
N ARG A 145 8.76 3.19 11.57
CA ARG A 145 8.89 2.13 12.58
C ARG A 145 7.56 1.39 12.74
N LEU A 146 7.56 0.11 12.41
CA LEU A 146 6.39 -0.77 12.55
C LEU A 146 6.68 -1.90 13.55
N SER A 147 5.62 -2.59 13.95
CA SER A 147 5.66 -3.67 14.92
C SER A 147 4.85 -4.87 14.45
N ALA A 148 5.28 -6.07 14.87
CA ALA A 148 4.44 -7.25 14.83
C ALA A 148 3.17 -7.02 15.66
N VAL A 149 2.07 -7.61 15.23
CA VAL A 149 0.79 -7.45 15.92
C VAL A 149 0.44 -8.75 16.61
N TYR A 150 -0.02 -8.64 17.86
CA TYR A 150 -0.51 -9.77 18.64
C TYR A 150 -1.96 -9.54 19.05
N ASN A 151 -2.70 -10.63 19.24
CA ASN A 151 -4.09 -10.58 19.67
C ASN A 151 -4.18 -10.51 21.20
N LYS A 152 -4.54 -9.33 21.71
CA LYS A 152 -4.84 -9.11 23.12
C LYS A 152 -6.36 -9.20 23.33
N ARG A 153 -6.86 -10.32 23.86
CA ARG A 153 -8.27 -10.49 24.27
C ARG A 153 -9.28 -10.02 23.20
N ARG A 154 -9.10 -10.43 21.94
CA ARG A 154 -9.92 -10.03 20.77
C ARG A 154 -9.67 -8.60 20.25
N SER A 155 -8.52 -8.00 20.60
CA SER A 155 -8.06 -6.73 20.01
C SER A 155 -6.61 -6.86 19.57
N ASP A 156 -6.34 -6.48 18.32
CA ASP A 156 -5.00 -6.37 17.76
C ASP A 156 -4.25 -5.22 18.44
N ALA A 157 -3.02 -5.50 18.89
CA ALA A 157 -2.11 -4.53 19.50
C ALA A 157 -0.69 -4.71 18.97
N VAL A 158 0.09 -3.63 18.96
CA VAL A 158 1.51 -3.65 18.57
C VAL A 158 2.38 -4.28 19.66
N ASP A 159 3.31 -5.16 19.28
CA ASP A 159 4.32 -5.75 20.16
C ASP A 159 5.57 -4.85 20.25
N PRO A 160 5.81 -4.18 21.39
CA PRO A 160 6.92 -3.23 21.50
C PRO A 160 8.30 -3.88 21.40
N GLN A 161 8.40 -5.21 21.56
CA GLN A 161 9.67 -5.95 21.47
C GLN A 161 9.96 -6.43 20.05
N ARG A 162 8.92 -6.54 19.20
CA ARG A 162 9.03 -7.06 17.84
C ARG A 162 8.84 -5.96 16.82
N THR A 163 9.78 -5.03 16.75
CA THR A 163 9.73 -3.87 15.84
C THR A 163 10.72 -3.98 14.69
N PHE A 164 10.41 -3.34 13.57
CA PHE A 164 11.27 -3.25 12.39
C PHE A 164 11.09 -1.90 11.69
N SER A 165 12.04 -1.52 10.83
CA SER A 165 11.94 -0.34 9.98
C SER A 165 11.45 -0.71 8.59
N ALA A 166 10.59 0.12 8.01
CA ALA A 166 10.03 -0.08 6.69
C ALA A 166 9.94 1.22 5.89
N CYS A 167 10.03 1.10 4.57
CA CYS A 167 9.65 2.14 3.63
C CYS A 167 8.18 1.96 3.25
N LEU A 168 7.32 2.93 3.58
CA LEU A 168 5.91 2.90 3.22
C LEU A 168 5.71 3.58 1.87
N LEU A 169 5.04 2.89 0.95
CA LEU A 169 4.82 3.32 -0.44
C LEU A 169 3.31 3.49 -0.65
N PHE A 170 2.79 4.67 -0.36
CA PHE A 170 1.37 5.01 -0.47
C PHE A 170 1.03 5.33 -1.92
N GLY A 171 0.15 4.55 -2.53
CA GLY A 171 -0.35 4.84 -3.87
C GLY A 171 -1.80 4.43 -3.99
N ALA A 172 -2.60 5.31 -4.59
CA ALA A 172 -4.03 5.13 -4.75
C ALA A 172 -4.35 4.58 -6.14
N GLY A 173 -5.01 3.43 -6.18
CA GLY A 173 -5.53 2.88 -7.43
C GLY A 173 -6.89 3.46 -7.81
N PRO A 174 -7.46 3.05 -8.95
CA PRO A 174 -8.78 3.48 -9.38
C PRO A 174 -9.86 3.02 -8.38
N ASN A 175 -10.90 3.84 -8.19
CA ASN A 175 -12.11 3.43 -7.51
C ASN A 175 -13.23 3.19 -8.53
N ALA A 176 -13.59 1.92 -8.73
CA ALA A 176 -14.69 1.47 -9.58
C ALA A 176 -16.00 1.27 -8.79
N SER A 177 -15.95 1.38 -7.47
CA SER A 177 -17.04 1.00 -6.58
C SER A 177 -18.09 2.08 -6.46
N ASP A 178 -19.36 1.68 -6.43
CA ASP A 178 -20.47 2.57 -6.09
C ASP A 178 -20.67 2.71 -4.55
N SER A 179 -19.74 2.19 -3.78
CA SER A 179 -19.77 2.25 -2.30
C SER A 179 -19.44 3.66 -1.80
N GLY A 180 -20.10 4.08 -0.72
CA GLY A 180 -19.82 5.34 -0.02
C GLY A 180 -21.06 6.21 0.15
N THR A 181 -20.88 7.34 0.84
CA THR A 181 -21.94 8.36 0.99
C THR A 181 -21.83 9.41 -0.12
N ALA A 182 -22.92 10.15 -0.38
CA ALA A 182 -22.96 11.17 -1.42
C ALA A 182 -21.85 12.24 -1.28
N SER A 183 -21.46 12.57 -0.04
CA SER A 183 -20.37 13.51 0.28
C SER A 183 -19.02 12.83 0.56
N GLY A 184 -18.97 11.51 0.54
CA GLY A 184 -17.78 10.73 0.88
C GLY A 184 -16.68 10.85 -0.17
N THR A 185 -15.44 10.77 0.28
CA THR A 185 -14.25 10.84 -0.59
C THR A 185 -14.24 9.74 -1.64
N MET A 186 -14.75 8.54 -1.31
CA MET A 186 -14.92 7.44 -2.26
C MET A 186 -15.81 7.84 -3.45
N ARG A 187 -16.92 8.53 -3.22
CA ARG A 187 -17.81 8.99 -4.30
C ARG A 187 -17.12 10.03 -5.18
N ARG A 188 -16.39 10.95 -4.55
CA ARG A 188 -15.64 12.03 -5.22
C ARG A 188 -14.37 11.59 -5.94
N THR A 189 -13.96 10.33 -5.77
CA THR A 189 -12.82 9.71 -6.47
C THR A 189 -13.22 8.51 -7.30
N ARG A 190 -14.52 8.22 -7.41
CA ARG A 190 -15.04 7.13 -8.23
C ARG A 190 -14.85 7.47 -9.71
N SER A 191 -13.98 6.74 -10.38
CA SER A 191 -13.73 6.88 -11.81
C SER A 191 -14.96 6.44 -12.59
N ARG A 192 -15.45 7.30 -13.49
CA ARG A 192 -16.56 6.92 -14.38
C ARG A 192 -16.16 5.78 -15.31
N ARG A 193 -14.98 5.89 -15.92
CA ARG A 193 -14.46 4.92 -16.88
C ARG A 193 -14.02 3.62 -16.20
N ALA A 194 -13.29 3.71 -15.08
CA ALA A 194 -12.86 2.51 -14.37
C ALA A 194 -14.03 1.78 -13.68
N ALA A 195 -15.21 2.41 -13.56
CA ALA A 195 -16.44 1.80 -13.07
C ALA A 195 -17.40 1.32 -14.17
N ASP A 196 -17.10 1.59 -15.45
CA ASP A 196 -17.86 1.08 -16.58
C ASP A 196 -17.53 -0.41 -16.75
N ASP A 197 -18.55 -1.27 -16.75
CA ASP A 197 -18.44 -2.72 -16.78
C ASP A 197 -17.74 -3.26 -18.05
N LYS A 198 -17.70 -2.46 -19.11
CA LYS A 198 -17.03 -2.78 -20.38
C LYS A 198 -15.55 -2.39 -20.39
N ASP A 199 -15.12 -1.50 -19.49
CA ASP A 199 -13.78 -0.90 -19.48
C ASP A 199 -12.88 -1.49 -18.39
N TYR A 200 -12.97 -2.80 -18.16
CA TYR A 200 -12.07 -3.51 -17.26
C TYR A 200 -10.58 -3.29 -17.59
N ASP A 201 -10.24 -3.20 -18.87
CA ASP A 201 -8.85 -3.02 -19.29
C ASP A 201 -8.30 -1.65 -18.87
N PHE A 202 -9.15 -0.61 -18.84
CA PHE A 202 -8.78 0.69 -18.27
C PHE A 202 -8.55 0.57 -16.76
N PHE A 203 -9.47 -0.08 -16.04
CA PHE A 203 -9.32 -0.34 -14.60
C PHE A 203 -8.02 -1.10 -14.28
N LYS A 204 -7.71 -2.14 -15.07
CA LYS A 204 -6.47 -2.92 -14.97
C LYS A 204 -5.24 -2.05 -15.25
N ALA A 205 -5.27 -1.21 -16.28
CA ALA A 205 -4.17 -0.32 -16.65
C ALA A 205 -3.86 0.72 -15.56
N CYS A 206 -4.88 1.26 -14.87
CA CYS A 206 -4.67 2.18 -13.76
C CYS A 206 -3.99 1.49 -12.57
N ILE A 207 -4.37 0.25 -12.26
CA ILE A 207 -3.70 -0.58 -11.24
C ILE A 207 -2.24 -0.83 -11.64
N GLN A 208 -1.97 -1.12 -12.92
CA GLN A 208 -0.60 -1.27 -13.39
C GLN A 208 0.22 0.02 -13.23
N ALA A 209 -0.34 1.18 -13.55
CA ALA A 209 0.34 2.47 -13.41
C ALA A 209 0.78 2.75 -11.97
N VAL A 210 -0.11 2.58 -11.00
CA VAL A 210 0.23 2.79 -9.57
C VAL A 210 1.23 1.75 -9.07
N LEU A 211 1.09 0.47 -9.44
CA LEU A 211 2.01 -0.57 -9.02
C LEU A 211 3.41 -0.38 -9.62
N ARG A 212 3.52 -0.02 -10.91
CA ARG A 212 4.80 0.36 -11.55
C ARG A 212 5.50 1.45 -10.76
N THR A 213 4.76 2.52 -10.46
CA THR A 213 5.30 3.67 -9.69
C THR A 213 5.74 3.25 -8.29
N LYS A 214 5.01 2.35 -7.61
CA LYS A 214 5.41 1.84 -6.29
C LYS A 214 6.69 1.00 -6.39
N PHE A 215 6.86 0.19 -7.43
CA PHE A 215 8.09 -0.56 -7.65
C PHE A 215 9.26 0.34 -7.97
N ASP A 216 9.07 1.33 -8.84
CA ASP A 216 10.12 2.29 -9.21
C ASP A 216 10.59 3.07 -7.96
N ALA A 217 9.65 3.55 -7.15
CA ALA A 217 9.96 4.16 -5.86
C ALA A 217 10.68 3.20 -4.89
N ALA A 218 10.31 1.92 -4.85
CA ALA A 218 10.99 0.91 -4.04
C ALA A 218 12.45 0.73 -4.47
N ILE A 219 12.71 0.67 -5.79
CA ILE A 219 14.05 0.55 -6.37
C ILE A 219 14.88 1.78 -6.00
N GLU A 220 14.35 2.99 -6.20
CA GLU A 220 15.00 4.25 -5.84
C GLU A 220 15.36 4.34 -4.35
N LYS A 221 14.52 3.77 -3.48
CA LYS A 221 14.76 3.71 -2.03
C LYS A 221 15.61 2.52 -1.59
N ASN A 222 16.15 1.75 -2.54
CA ASN A 222 16.95 0.55 -2.30
C ASN A 222 16.24 -0.50 -1.43
N VAL A 223 14.92 -0.62 -1.58
CA VAL A 223 14.12 -1.68 -0.98
C VAL A 223 14.43 -3.00 -1.69
N LYS A 224 14.76 -4.05 -0.91
CA LYS A 224 15.05 -5.39 -1.45
C LYS A 224 13.96 -6.41 -1.12
N VAL A 225 13.14 -6.15 -0.12
CA VAL A 225 12.01 -7.00 0.24
C VAL A 225 10.74 -6.18 0.14
N VAL A 226 9.82 -6.54 -0.74
CA VAL A 226 8.58 -5.79 -0.94
C VAL A 226 7.38 -6.62 -0.52
N LEU A 227 6.56 -6.02 0.35
CA LEU A 227 5.28 -6.55 0.78
C LEU A 227 4.17 -5.77 0.08
N PHE A 228 3.49 -6.42 -0.86
CA PHE A 228 2.45 -5.78 -1.66
C PHE A 228 1.12 -5.80 -0.93
N ASP A 229 0.38 -4.72 -1.12
CA ASP A 229 -1.05 -4.69 -0.86
C ASP A 229 -1.81 -5.37 -2.01
N LEU A 230 -3.14 -5.32 -1.89
CA LEU A 230 -4.07 -5.67 -2.94
C LEU A 230 -4.73 -4.37 -3.46
N THR A 231 -3.93 -3.45 -4.01
CA THR A 231 -4.37 -2.12 -4.50
C THR A 231 -5.62 -2.25 -5.38
N SER A 232 -6.68 -1.55 -4.99
CA SER A 232 -7.98 -1.52 -5.67
C SER A 232 -8.66 -2.86 -5.90
N THR A 233 -8.29 -3.95 -5.22
CA THR A 233 -8.96 -5.26 -5.46
C THR A 233 -10.07 -5.60 -4.46
N ASP A 234 -10.33 -4.76 -3.46
CA ASP A 234 -11.38 -4.98 -2.46
C ASP A 234 -12.52 -3.98 -2.62
N ILE A 235 -12.71 -3.07 -1.66
CA ILE A 235 -13.84 -2.13 -1.65
C ILE A 235 -13.90 -1.23 -2.89
N TYR A 236 -12.75 -0.96 -3.53
CA TYR A 236 -12.63 -0.11 -4.72
C TYR A 236 -12.82 -0.87 -6.03
N ALA A 237 -12.84 -2.20 -6.02
CA ALA A 237 -12.95 -2.99 -7.25
C ALA A 237 -14.37 -3.01 -7.83
N GLY A 238 -15.39 -2.68 -7.04
CA GLY A 238 -16.79 -2.78 -7.47
C GLY A 238 -17.10 -4.17 -8.05
N GLU A 239 -17.72 -4.19 -9.22
CA GLU A 239 -18.08 -5.43 -9.94
C GLU A 239 -16.86 -6.22 -10.42
N PHE A 240 -15.70 -5.56 -10.58
CA PHE A 240 -14.48 -6.20 -11.08
C PHE A 240 -13.74 -7.03 -10.04
N LYS A 241 -14.16 -7.02 -8.76
CA LYS A 241 -13.47 -7.70 -7.65
C LYS A 241 -13.03 -9.13 -7.98
N ARG A 242 -13.94 -9.97 -8.48
CA ARG A 242 -13.62 -11.37 -8.83
C ARG A 242 -12.65 -11.49 -10.01
N ARG A 243 -12.73 -10.58 -10.98
CA ARG A 243 -11.85 -10.59 -12.17
C ARG A 243 -10.45 -10.14 -11.79
N ILE A 244 -10.31 -8.99 -11.13
CA ILE A 244 -9.00 -8.47 -10.74
C ILE A 244 -8.27 -9.38 -9.76
N LEU A 245 -8.96 -10.04 -8.82
CA LEU A 245 -8.31 -11.00 -7.92
C LEU A 245 -7.70 -12.21 -8.64
N ARG A 246 -8.28 -12.66 -9.76
CA ARG A 246 -7.71 -13.74 -10.59
C ARG A 246 -6.49 -13.26 -11.38
N ASP A 247 -6.53 -12.01 -11.85
CA ASP A 247 -5.51 -11.46 -12.73
C ASP A 247 -4.34 -10.82 -11.96
N TYR A 248 -4.49 -10.56 -10.65
CA TYR A 248 -3.58 -9.71 -9.87
C TYR A 248 -2.14 -10.23 -9.86
N VAL A 249 -1.93 -11.53 -9.61
CA VAL A 249 -0.57 -12.10 -9.54
C VAL A 249 0.12 -12.02 -10.91
N ALA A 250 -0.60 -12.33 -11.99
CA ALA A 250 -0.07 -12.20 -13.34
C ALA A 250 0.28 -10.75 -13.68
N LEU A 251 -0.58 -9.81 -13.28
CA LEU A 251 -0.36 -8.37 -13.44
C LEU A 251 0.92 -7.91 -12.71
N VAL A 252 1.13 -8.33 -11.46
CA VAL A 252 2.36 -8.00 -10.71
C VAL A 252 3.58 -8.61 -11.40
N GLN A 253 3.47 -9.85 -11.90
CA GLN A 253 4.56 -10.51 -12.62
C GLN A 253 4.92 -9.78 -13.92
N GLU A 254 3.92 -9.34 -14.70
CA GLU A 254 4.13 -8.52 -15.90
C GLU A 254 4.97 -7.27 -15.56
N ILE A 255 4.61 -6.55 -14.49
CA ILE A 255 5.34 -5.34 -14.05
C ILE A 255 6.77 -5.66 -13.61
N LEU A 256 6.97 -6.78 -12.92
CA LEU A 256 8.29 -7.21 -12.47
C LEU A 256 9.22 -7.60 -13.64
N ASP A 257 8.65 -8.06 -14.75
CA ASP A 257 9.39 -8.45 -15.96
C ASP A 257 9.67 -7.27 -16.90
N GLU A 258 8.99 -6.13 -16.70
CA GLU A 258 9.24 -4.92 -17.49
C GLU A 258 10.67 -4.37 -17.27
N PRO A 259 11.30 -3.87 -18.33
CA PRO A 259 12.65 -3.32 -18.28
C PRO A 259 12.67 -1.96 -17.55
N VAL A 260 13.68 -1.78 -16.70
CA VAL A 260 14.02 -0.53 -16.00
C VAL A 260 15.53 -0.30 -16.06
N GLY A 261 15.95 0.91 -15.70
CA GLY A 261 17.36 1.29 -15.64
C GLY A 261 18.02 1.45 -17.03
N PRO A 262 19.30 1.85 -17.07
CA PRO A 262 19.99 2.22 -18.30
C PRO A 262 20.24 1.06 -19.25
N ASN A 263 20.25 -0.20 -18.75
CA ASN A 263 20.46 -1.38 -19.60
C ASN A 263 19.16 -2.15 -19.89
N GLY A 264 18.00 -1.63 -19.49
CA GLY A 264 16.71 -2.30 -19.66
C GLY A 264 16.64 -3.61 -18.89
N GLU A 265 17.21 -3.66 -17.69
CA GLU A 265 17.12 -4.84 -16.84
C GLU A 265 15.72 -4.98 -16.24
N PRO A 266 15.18 -6.20 -16.09
CA PRO A 266 13.85 -6.36 -15.53
C PRO A 266 13.80 -5.95 -14.06
N ARG A 267 12.69 -5.33 -13.62
CA ARG A 267 12.50 -4.82 -12.23
C ARG A 267 12.81 -5.86 -11.16
N TRP A 268 12.48 -7.14 -11.39
CA TRP A 268 12.74 -8.20 -10.42
C TRP A 268 14.22 -8.33 -10.02
N ARG A 269 15.18 -7.86 -10.83
CA ARG A 269 16.61 -7.88 -10.44
C ARG A 269 16.94 -7.00 -9.24
N TYR A 270 16.11 -6.02 -8.95
CA TYR A 270 16.33 -5.09 -7.83
C TYR A 270 15.67 -5.55 -6.53
N VAL A 271 14.79 -6.57 -6.61
CA VAL A 271 14.02 -7.08 -5.48
C VAL A 271 14.49 -8.51 -5.18
N LYS A 272 14.88 -8.78 -3.94
CA LYS A 272 15.25 -10.12 -3.48
C LYS A 272 14.05 -10.97 -3.09
N HIS A 273 13.00 -10.33 -2.57
CA HIS A 273 11.79 -11.03 -2.12
C HIS A 273 10.54 -10.15 -2.30
N ALA A 274 9.44 -10.79 -2.69
CA ALA A 274 8.21 -10.14 -3.11
C ALA A 274 7.03 -11.01 -2.61
N ALA A 275 6.14 -10.46 -1.79
CA ALA A 275 5.03 -11.24 -1.23
C ALA A 275 3.77 -10.40 -1.02
N ILE A 276 2.60 -11.01 -1.19
CA ILE A 276 1.30 -10.35 -0.97
C ILE A 276 0.92 -10.47 0.52
N ALA A 277 0.89 -9.35 1.22
CA ALA A 277 0.53 -9.27 2.63
C ALA A 277 -0.98 -8.95 2.77
N GLY A 278 -1.84 -9.96 2.60
CA GLY A 278 -3.29 -9.78 2.44
C GLY A 278 -4.18 -10.51 3.45
N ILE A 279 -5.13 -9.75 4.01
CA ILE A 279 -6.22 -10.15 4.93
C ILE A 279 -7.29 -10.97 4.18
N LYS A 280 -7.89 -11.93 4.90
CA LYS A 280 -9.08 -12.76 4.57
C LYS A 280 -9.70 -12.54 3.16
N LEU A 281 -9.21 -13.25 2.14
CA LEU A 281 -10.07 -13.61 1.00
C LEU A 281 -11.25 -14.40 1.60
N ARG A 282 -12.45 -13.83 1.63
CA ARG A 282 -13.65 -14.66 1.87
C ARG A 282 -13.66 -15.67 0.73
N ARG A 283 -13.40 -16.93 1.06
CA ARG A 283 -13.82 -18.02 0.19
C ARG A 283 -15.35 -17.97 0.21
N ASP A 284 -15.91 -17.72 -0.96
CA ASP A 284 -17.32 -17.96 -1.25
C ASP A 284 -17.66 -19.41 -0.89
#